data_AF-A0A1H0T3P4-F1
#
_entry.id   AF-A0A1H0T3P4-F1
#
_cell.length_a   1.000
_cell.length_b   1.000
_cell.length_c   1.000
_cell.angle_alpha   90.00
_cell.angle_beta   90.00
_cell.angle_gamma   90.00
#
_symmetry.space_group_name_H-M   'P 1'
#
loop_
_entity.id
_entity.type
_entity.pdbx_description
1 polymer ?
#
loop_
_entity_poly.entity_id
_entity_poly.type
_entity_poly.pdbx_seq_one_letter_code
_entity_poly.pdbx_strand_id
1 'polypeptide(L)'
;MTARARIQRYRDGTFSPRADLVAGEEPLEIRLGGESMSVTMRTAGHDIELAHGLLHAEGIIATAADVVAMRYCDGVDEQGRNTYNVLDVQLAGPVPVAARSGARAFVTSSACGVCGSASIDQLKLRTRHALPATLHFDPDVLCAAPDQLRSHQKAFAGTGGIHGAALLSPDGSLRLVREDIGRHNAVDKVIGAALLAGDVPLGGEALLTSSRASFELVQKAVMAGIGMLIAVSAPSSLAVELAAETGLTLIGFTRDHGFNLYSGADRVIGAA
;
A
#
# COMPACT_ATOMS: atom_id res chain seq x y z
N MET A 1 5.68 14.58 -8.15
CA MET A 1 6.22 13.19 -8.19
C MET A 1 7.72 13.12 -7.99
N THR A 2 8.56 13.94 -8.65
CA THR A 2 10.02 13.95 -8.44
C THR A 2 10.53 15.37 -8.20
N ALA A 3 11.66 15.52 -7.51
CA ALA A 3 12.38 16.78 -7.35
C ALA A 3 13.78 16.69 -7.97
N ARG A 4 14.40 17.84 -8.28
CA ARG A 4 15.77 17.91 -8.79
C ARG A 4 16.73 18.29 -7.67
N ALA A 5 17.82 17.55 -7.53
CA ALA A 5 18.88 17.84 -6.58
C ALA A 5 20.20 18.13 -7.32
N ARG A 6 20.97 19.10 -6.84
CA ARG A 6 22.35 19.31 -7.32
C ARG A 6 23.27 18.40 -6.52
N ILE A 7 24.03 17.55 -7.20
CA ILE A 7 24.90 16.55 -6.59
C ILE A 7 26.36 16.72 -7.04
N GLN A 8 27.27 16.13 -6.27
CA GLN A 8 28.63 15.80 -6.71
C GLN A 8 28.69 14.29 -6.95
N ARG A 9 28.94 13.88 -8.18
CA ARG A 9 28.99 12.46 -8.57
C ARG A 9 30.43 12.01 -8.62
N TYR A 10 30.77 10.98 -7.84
CA TYR A 10 32.06 10.29 -7.91
C TYR A 10 31.95 9.06 -8.82
N ARG A 11 32.71 9.05 -9.92
CA ARG A 11 32.89 7.88 -10.79
C ARG A 11 34.31 7.88 -11.35
N ASP A 12 34.89 6.68 -11.47
CA ASP A 12 36.20 6.46 -12.06
C ASP A 12 37.29 7.38 -11.46
N GLY A 13 37.29 7.53 -10.14
CA GLY A 13 38.29 8.33 -9.41
C GLY A 13 38.02 9.83 -9.35
N THR A 14 36.96 10.35 -9.99
CA THR A 14 36.75 11.80 -10.17
C THR A 14 35.38 12.28 -9.69
N PHE A 15 35.33 13.48 -9.11
CA PHE A 15 34.09 14.17 -8.78
C PHE A 15 33.63 15.08 -9.93
N SER A 16 32.34 15.09 -10.24
CA SER A 16 31.73 16.02 -11.18
C SER A 16 30.36 16.52 -10.70
N PRO A 17 30.03 17.82 -10.85
CA PRO A 17 28.71 18.34 -10.53
C PRO A 17 27.67 17.86 -11.54
N ARG A 18 26.52 17.39 -11.07
CA ARG A 18 25.39 16.95 -11.91
C ARG A 18 24.05 17.31 -11.25
N ALA A 19 23.00 17.35 -12.06
CA ALA A 19 21.63 17.28 -11.54
C ALA A 19 21.21 15.81 -11.44
N ASP A 20 20.52 15.47 -10.36
CA ASP A 20 19.89 14.16 -10.18
C ASP A 20 18.39 14.32 -9.90
N LEU A 21 17.64 13.25 -10.16
CA LEU A 21 16.22 13.18 -9.81
C LEU A 21 16.06 12.40 -8.51
N VAL A 22 15.31 12.97 -7.58
CA VAL A 22 14.97 12.34 -6.31
C VAL A 22 13.45 12.22 -6.19
N ALA A 23 12.99 11.27 -5.37
CA ALA A 23 11.58 11.11 -5.07
C ALA A 23 11.02 12.40 -4.44
N GLY A 24 9.83 12.82 -4.87
CA GLY A 24 9.09 13.86 -4.17
C GLY A 24 8.51 13.29 -2.89
N GLU A 25 8.77 13.95 -1.77
CA GLU A 25 8.33 13.57 -0.43
C GLU A 25 7.72 14.80 0.26
N GLU A 26 6.42 14.75 0.52
CA GLU A 26 5.70 15.83 1.22
C GLU A 26 4.69 15.20 2.20
N PRO A 27 4.42 15.87 3.33
CA PRO A 27 3.43 15.38 4.30
C PRO A 27 2.02 15.50 3.72
N LEU A 28 1.18 14.51 3.99
CA LEU A 28 -0.26 14.57 3.81
C LEU A 28 -0.93 14.28 5.15
N GLU A 29 -1.59 15.29 5.71
CA GLU A 29 -2.51 15.15 6.83
C GLU A 29 -3.89 14.77 6.32
N ILE A 30 -4.43 13.66 6.81
CA ILE A 30 -5.80 13.23 6.56
C ILE A 30 -6.61 13.53 7.81
N ARG A 31 -7.69 14.30 7.64
CA ARG A 31 -8.63 14.65 8.71
C ARG A 31 -9.97 13.98 8.48
N LEU A 32 -10.68 13.69 9.57
CA LEU A 32 -12.06 13.21 9.55
C LEU A 32 -12.95 14.26 10.22
N GLY A 33 -13.72 15.01 9.43
CA GLY A 33 -14.58 16.08 9.94
C GLY A 33 -13.81 17.16 10.70
N GLY A 34 -12.62 17.54 10.20
CA GLY A 34 -11.76 18.55 10.79
C GLY A 34 -10.81 18.07 11.90
N GLU A 35 -10.97 16.83 12.41
CA GLU A 35 -10.06 16.24 13.39
C GLU A 35 -8.93 15.47 12.69
N SER A 36 -7.67 15.71 13.10
CA SER A 36 -6.50 15.00 12.57
C SER A 36 -6.59 13.50 12.85
N MET A 37 -6.53 12.68 11.81
CA MET A 37 -6.54 11.22 11.92
C MET A 37 -5.15 10.63 11.71
N SER A 38 -4.47 11.03 10.63
CA SER A 38 -3.19 10.48 10.23
C SER A 38 -2.35 11.52 9.48
N VAL A 39 -1.03 11.42 9.62
CA VAL A 39 -0.07 12.16 8.80
C VAL A 39 0.90 11.15 8.18
N THR A 40 1.01 11.14 6.87
CA THR A 40 1.93 10.27 6.13
C THR A 40 2.83 11.09 5.21
N MET A 41 4.08 10.64 5.02
CA MET A 41 4.94 11.18 3.97
C MET A 41 4.60 10.46 2.66
N ARG A 42 4.20 11.20 1.64
CA ARG A 42 3.75 10.64 0.36
C ARG A 42 4.52 11.22 -0.84
N THR A 43 4.36 10.57 -1.99
CA THR A 43 4.66 11.18 -3.29
C THR A 43 3.38 11.76 -3.90
N ALA A 44 3.39 13.05 -4.23
CA ALA A 44 2.20 13.80 -4.66
C ALA A 44 1.44 13.14 -5.80
N GLY A 45 0.12 13.09 -5.65
CA GLY A 45 -0.80 12.58 -6.66
C GLY A 45 -1.52 11.33 -6.18
N HIS A 46 -2.77 11.20 -6.62
CA HIS A 46 -3.71 10.15 -6.19
C HIS A 46 -4.03 10.17 -4.68
N ASP A 47 -4.01 11.34 -4.05
CA ASP A 47 -4.23 11.44 -2.59
C ASP A 47 -5.66 11.01 -2.19
N ILE A 48 -6.64 11.21 -3.07
CA ILE A 48 -8.01 10.70 -2.88
C ILE A 48 -8.01 9.18 -2.80
N GLU A 49 -7.28 8.51 -3.68
CA GLU A 49 -7.15 7.05 -3.66
C GLU A 49 -6.40 6.60 -2.39
N LEU A 50 -5.29 7.27 -2.04
CA LEU A 50 -4.55 7.00 -0.81
C LEU A 50 -5.48 7.07 0.41
N ALA A 51 -6.26 8.14 0.55
CA ALA A 51 -7.16 8.32 1.67
C ALA A 51 -8.27 7.25 1.71
N HIS A 52 -8.88 6.92 0.57
CA HIS A 52 -9.87 5.83 0.52
C HIS A 52 -9.28 4.49 0.92
N GLY A 53 -8.10 4.14 0.39
CA GLY A 53 -7.44 2.88 0.73
C GLY A 53 -7.04 2.79 2.21
N LEU A 54 -6.49 3.88 2.76
CA LEU A 54 -6.15 3.95 4.18
C LEU A 54 -7.40 3.77 5.05
N LEU A 55 -8.45 4.57 4.82
CA LEU A 55 -9.69 4.50 5.61
C LEU A 55 -10.35 3.13 5.53
N HIS A 56 -10.31 2.50 4.36
CA HIS A 56 -10.83 1.16 4.15
C HIS A 56 -10.00 0.10 4.92
N ALA A 57 -8.67 0.18 4.83
CA ALA A 57 -7.77 -0.73 5.53
C ALA A 57 -7.86 -0.63 7.06
N GLU A 58 -8.17 0.56 7.59
CA GLU A 58 -8.44 0.77 9.01
C GLU A 58 -9.87 0.34 9.42
N GLY A 59 -10.70 -0.07 8.46
CA GLY A 59 -12.08 -0.48 8.67
C GLY A 59 -13.05 0.68 8.95
N ILE A 60 -12.63 1.92 8.72
CA ILE A 60 -13.42 3.15 8.95
C ILE A 60 -14.51 3.30 7.89
N ILE A 61 -14.19 2.95 6.65
CA ILE A 61 -15.17 2.85 5.56
C ILE A 61 -15.22 1.41 5.03
N ALA A 62 -16.37 1.01 4.50
CA ALA A 62 -16.57 -0.24 3.79
C ALA A 62 -16.65 -0.03 2.28
N THR A 63 -17.20 1.11 1.85
CA THR A 63 -17.40 1.44 0.43
C THR A 63 -16.99 2.89 0.16
N ALA A 64 -16.79 3.24 -1.11
CA ALA A 64 -16.54 4.62 -1.50
C ALA A 64 -17.71 5.56 -1.13
N ALA A 65 -18.95 5.05 -1.07
CA ALA A 65 -20.14 5.82 -0.73
C ALA A 65 -20.19 6.27 0.74
N ASP A 66 -19.37 5.67 1.61
CA ASP A 66 -19.25 6.09 3.01
C ASP A 66 -18.54 7.45 3.14
N VAL A 67 -17.90 7.94 2.07
CA VAL A 67 -17.29 9.26 1.97
C VAL A 67 -18.19 10.18 1.15
N VAL A 68 -18.70 11.24 1.79
CA VAL A 68 -19.56 12.25 1.14
C VAL A 68 -18.74 13.30 0.41
N ALA A 69 -17.59 13.67 0.97
CA ALA A 69 -16.68 14.65 0.35
C ALA A 69 -15.24 14.47 0.84
N MET A 70 -14.29 14.84 0.00
CA MET A 70 -12.90 15.07 0.37
C MET A 70 -12.48 16.44 -0.16
N ARG A 71 -11.90 17.27 0.68
CA ARG A 71 -11.51 18.64 0.33
C ARG A 71 -10.10 18.91 0.79
N TYR A 72 -9.27 19.45 -0.11
CA TYR A 72 -8.00 20.02 0.34
C TYR A 72 -8.28 21.29 1.13
N CYS A 73 -7.71 21.39 2.33
CA CYS A 73 -7.76 22.63 3.11
C CYS A 73 -6.72 23.63 2.58
N ASP A 74 -7.00 24.91 2.78
CA ASP A 74 -6.06 25.98 2.47
C ASP A 74 -4.87 25.92 3.43
N GLY A 75 -3.76 25.34 2.99
CA GLY A 75 -2.47 25.43 3.67
C GLY A 75 -1.48 26.05 2.72
N VAL A 76 -0.88 27.21 3.05
CA VAL A 76 0.06 27.90 2.17
C VAL A 76 1.52 27.66 2.57
N ASP A 77 2.41 27.56 1.59
CA ASP A 77 3.86 27.58 1.84
C ASP A 77 4.37 29.01 2.11
N GLU A 78 5.68 29.16 2.32
CA GLU A 78 6.35 30.46 2.53
C GLU A 78 6.15 31.45 1.36
N GLN A 79 5.69 30.96 0.21
CA GLN A 79 5.44 31.73 -1.02
C GLN A 79 3.94 31.98 -1.26
N GLY A 80 3.08 31.61 -0.30
CA GLY A 80 1.63 31.80 -0.38
C GLY A 80 0.91 30.80 -1.29
N ARG A 81 1.57 29.72 -1.74
CA ARG A 81 0.98 28.73 -2.63
C ARG A 81 0.30 27.64 -1.82
N ASN A 82 -0.90 27.23 -2.22
CA ASN A 82 -1.56 26.10 -1.57
C ASN A 82 -0.70 24.83 -1.73
N THR A 83 -0.38 24.22 -0.60
CA THR A 83 0.48 23.05 -0.44
C THR A 83 -0.27 21.75 -0.72
N TYR A 84 -1.60 21.76 -0.72
CA TYR A 84 -2.45 20.57 -0.89
C TYR A 84 -2.06 19.41 0.05
N ASN A 85 -1.57 19.74 1.25
CA ASN A 85 -1.02 18.78 2.22
C ASN A 85 -2.00 18.44 3.36
N VAL A 86 -3.21 19.00 3.33
CA VAL A 86 -4.27 18.68 4.29
C VAL A 86 -5.50 18.28 3.50
N LEU A 87 -5.95 17.04 3.69
CA LEU A 87 -7.15 16.49 3.07
C LEU A 87 -8.18 16.20 4.15
N ASP A 88 -9.25 16.98 4.19
CA ASP A 88 -10.36 16.77 5.12
C ASP A 88 -11.46 15.93 4.48
N VAL A 89 -11.77 14.82 5.15
CA VAL A 89 -12.72 13.80 4.69
C VAL A 89 -14.00 13.91 5.51
N GLN A 90 -15.11 14.04 4.80
CA GLN A 90 -16.45 14.04 5.37
C GLN A 90 -17.09 12.67 5.14
N LEU A 91 -17.34 11.93 6.22
CA LEU A 91 -18.03 10.64 6.18
C LEU A 91 -19.55 10.82 6.15
N ALA A 92 -20.26 9.83 5.60
CA ALA A 92 -21.73 9.78 5.58
C ALA A 92 -22.32 9.49 6.98
N GLY A 93 -21.59 8.70 7.78
CA GLY A 93 -21.94 8.34 9.15
C GLY A 93 -21.05 9.00 10.21
N PRO A 94 -21.30 8.73 11.50
CA PRO A 94 -20.45 9.21 12.57
C PRO A 94 -19.05 8.59 12.48
N VAL A 95 -18.02 9.39 12.78
CA VAL A 95 -16.63 8.91 12.86
C VAL A 95 -16.54 7.87 13.99
N PRO A 96 -16.08 6.63 13.71
CA PRO A 96 -15.90 5.61 14.73
C PRO A 96 -14.97 6.09 15.85
N VAL A 97 -15.30 5.78 17.11
CA VAL A 97 -14.50 6.21 18.27
C VAL A 97 -13.04 5.75 18.17
N ALA A 98 -12.82 4.57 17.60
CA ALA A 98 -11.48 4.03 17.33
C ALA A 98 -10.65 4.94 16.40
N ALA A 99 -11.28 5.59 15.41
CA ALA A 99 -10.61 6.49 14.46
C ALA A 99 -10.22 7.83 15.11
N ARG A 100 -10.96 8.29 16.12
CA ARG A 100 -10.73 9.56 16.83
C ARG A 100 -9.52 9.53 17.76
N SER A 101 -9.09 8.34 18.16
CA SER A 101 -7.94 8.14 19.07
C SER A 101 -6.60 8.05 18.31
N GLY A 102 -6.64 8.01 16.96
CA GLY A 102 -5.51 7.70 16.08
C GLY A 102 -4.43 8.78 15.95
N ALA A 103 -4.73 10.04 16.26
CA ALA A 103 -3.76 11.15 16.13
C ALA A 103 -2.44 10.92 16.91
N ARG A 104 -2.44 10.07 17.95
CA ARG A 104 -1.24 9.70 18.72
C ARG A 104 -0.62 8.35 18.34
N ALA A 105 -1.31 7.52 17.55
CA ALA A 105 -0.87 6.17 17.19
C ALA A 105 -0.33 6.07 15.75
N PHE A 106 -0.72 7.00 14.86
CA PHE A 106 -0.36 6.98 13.43
C PHE A 106 0.96 7.68 13.07
N VAL A 107 1.71 8.18 14.06
CA VAL A 107 3.16 8.44 13.86
C VAL A 107 3.83 7.08 13.74
N THR A 108 3.74 6.48 12.55
CA THR A 108 4.63 5.45 11.99
C THR A 108 5.32 4.58 13.04
N SER A 109 4.55 3.99 13.97
CA SER A 109 5.17 3.25 15.06
C SER A 109 5.51 1.85 14.55
N SER A 110 6.69 1.79 13.95
CA SER A 110 7.50 0.56 13.89
C SER A 110 7.96 0.13 15.31
N ALA A 111 7.28 0.59 16.37
CA ALA A 111 7.75 0.58 17.74
C ALA A 111 6.56 0.83 18.70
N CYS A 112 5.80 -0.22 19.01
CA CYS A 112 5.39 -0.54 20.38
C CYS A 112 4.46 -1.77 20.40
N GLY A 113 5.05 -2.94 20.61
CA GLY A 113 4.65 -3.87 21.68
C GLY A 113 3.19 -4.27 21.86
N VAL A 114 2.28 -4.08 20.90
CA VAL A 114 1.00 -4.79 20.91
C VAL A 114 1.33 -6.25 20.64
N CYS A 115 0.97 -7.13 21.58
CA CYS A 115 1.10 -8.57 21.41
C CYS A 115 0.47 -8.95 20.07
N GLY A 116 1.25 -9.50 19.14
CA GLY A 116 0.84 -9.72 17.75
C GLY A 116 -0.52 -10.44 17.62
N SER A 117 -0.81 -11.37 18.54
CA SER A 117 -2.08 -12.09 18.61
C SER A 117 -3.29 -11.18 18.85
N ALA A 118 -3.19 -10.18 19.74
CA ALA A 118 -4.28 -9.24 20.00
C ALA A 118 -4.60 -8.38 18.77
N SER A 119 -3.57 -8.02 17.97
CA SER A 119 -3.77 -7.32 16.70
C SER A 119 -4.44 -8.21 15.66
N ILE A 120 -4.05 -9.50 15.58
CA ILE A 120 -4.66 -10.46 14.65
C ILE A 120 -6.13 -10.73 15.00
N ASP A 121 -6.45 -10.95 16.28
CA ASP A 121 -7.83 -11.17 16.72
C ASP A 121 -8.73 -9.97 16.42
N GLN A 122 -8.23 -8.75 16.67
CA GLN A 122 -8.95 -7.53 16.31
C GLN A 122 -9.17 -7.40 14.81
N LEU A 123 -8.20 -7.80 14.00
CA LEU A 123 -8.35 -7.78 12.54
C LEU A 123 -9.40 -8.80 12.07
N LYS A 124 -9.40 -10.02 12.62
CA LYS A 124 -10.43 -11.04 12.29
C LYS A 124 -11.84 -10.54 12.58
N LEU A 125 -12.03 -9.79 13.67
CA LEU A 125 -13.33 -9.19 14.01
C LEU A 125 -13.77 -8.07 13.04
N ARG A 126 -12.82 -7.43 12.33
CA ARG A 126 -13.09 -6.33 11.38
C ARG A 126 -13.16 -6.79 9.94
N THR A 127 -12.60 -7.96 9.61
CA THR A 127 -12.53 -8.48 8.25
C THR A 127 -13.94 -8.69 7.70
N ARG A 128 -14.19 -8.14 6.50
CA ARG A 128 -15.53 -8.13 5.88
C ARG A 128 -15.71 -9.18 4.80
N HIS A 129 -14.62 -9.76 4.31
CA HIS A 129 -14.60 -10.59 3.12
C HIS A 129 -13.94 -11.94 3.40
N ALA A 130 -14.55 -13.01 2.90
CA ALA A 130 -13.87 -14.29 2.81
C ALA A 130 -12.83 -14.24 1.69
N LEU A 131 -11.67 -14.83 1.92
CA LEU A 131 -10.65 -14.92 0.89
C LEU A 131 -11.04 -16.00 -0.14
N PRO A 132 -10.84 -15.73 -1.44
CA PRO A 132 -11.24 -16.65 -2.52
C PRO A 132 -10.48 -17.97 -2.41
N ALA A 133 -11.17 -19.11 -2.50
CA ALA A 133 -10.53 -20.43 -2.55
C ALA A 133 -10.12 -20.84 -3.98
N THR A 134 -10.63 -20.14 -5.01
CA THR A 134 -10.53 -20.58 -6.41
C THR A 134 -9.48 -19.82 -7.23
N LEU A 135 -8.80 -18.85 -6.62
CA LEU A 135 -7.78 -18.05 -7.30
C LEU A 135 -6.47 -18.85 -7.37
N HIS A 136 -6.04 -19.23 -8.56
CA HIS A 136 -4.81 -20.00 -8.77
C HIS A 136 -3.86 -19.25 -9.69
N PHE A 137 -2.58 -19.25 -9.35
CA PHE A 137 -1.51 -18.67 -10.16
C PHE A 137 -0.54 -19.72 -10.64
N ASP A 138 -0.13 -19.61 -11.90
CA ASP A 138 1.02 -20.32 -12.43
C ASP A 138 2.31 -19.73 -11.81
N PRO A 139 3.24 -20.58 -11.30
CA PRO A 139 4.53 -20.12 -10.79
C PRO A 139 5.31 -19.20 -11.73
N ASP A 140 5.24 -19.40 -13.04
CA ASP A 140 5.95 -18.57 -14.03
C ASP A 140 5.39 -17.15 -14.09
N VAL A 141 4.06 -17.00 -13.93
CA VAL A 141 3.41 -15.68 -13.80
C VAL A 141 3.92 -14.95 -12.56
N LEU A 142 4.04 -15.66 -11.44
CA LEU A 142 4.53 -15.10 -10.18
C LEU A 142 5.99 -14.64 -10.29
N CYS A 143 6.85 -15.45 -10.93
CA CYS A 143 8.26 -15.12 -11.16
C CYS A 143 8.43 -13.89 -12.08
N ALA A 144 7.56 -13.71 -13.08
CA ALA A 144 7.63 -12.58 -14.01
C ALA A 144 7.06 -11.27 -13.44
N ALA A 145 6.21 -11.36 -12.41
CA ALA A 145 5.46 -10.22 -11.87
C ALA A 145 6.34 -9.03 -11.41
N PRO A 146 7.48 -9.21 -10.71
CA PRO A 146 8.35 -8.10 -10.31
C PRO A 146 8.86 -7.25 -11.47
N ASP A 147 9.22 -7.88 -12.59
CA ASP A 147 9.73 -7.17 -13.77
C ASP A 147 8.60 -6.46 -14.52
N GLN A 148 7.42 -7.09 -14.60
CA GLN A 148 6.22 -6.43 -15.07
C GLN A 148 5.93 -5.16 -14.26
N LEU A 149 5.97 -5.24 -12.93
CA LEU A 149 5.78 -4.06 -12.07
C LEU A 149 6.82 -2.99 -12.37
N ARG A 150 8.10 -3.36 -12.40
CA ARG A 150 9.21 -2.43 -12.63
C ARG A 150 9.06 -1.66 -13.94
N SER A 151 8.57 -2.31 -15.01
CA SER A 151 8.34 -1.67 -16.31
C SER A 151 7.25 -0.59 -16.28
N HIS A 152 6.33 -0.65 -15.30
CA HIS A 152 5.26 0.33 -15.10
C HIS A 152 5.62 1.45 -14.10
N GLN A 153 6.78 1.36 -13.44
CA GLN A 153 7.20 2.30 -12.40
C GLN A 153 8.05 3.46 -12.98
N LYS A 154 7.37 4.46 -13.54
CA LYS A 154 8.01 5.61 -14.20
C LYS A 154 8.84 6.44 -13.24
N ALA A 155 8.32 6.71 -12.05
CA ALA A 155 9.04 7.56 -11.10
C ALA A 155 10.18 6.78 -10.41
N PHE A 156 10.05 5.45 -10.23
CA PHE A 156 11.18 4.60 -9.83
C PHE A 156 12.30 4.61 -10.87
N ALA A 157 11.97 4.51 -12.18
CA ALA A 157 12.98 4.53 -13.24
C ALA A 157 13.85 5.80 -13.21
N GLY A 158 13.29 6.93 -12.80
CA GLY A 158 14.01 8.20 -12.68
C GLY A 158 14.74 8.41 -11.35
N THR A 159 14.28 7.79 -10.25
CA THR A 159 14.74 8.14 -8.89
C THR A 159 15.36 6.99 -8.11
N GLY A 160 14.99 5.74 -8.43
CA GLY A 160 15.32 4.54 -7.65
C GLY A 160 14.74 4.52 -6.22
N GLY A 161 13.96 5.53 -5.83
CA GLY A 161 13.68 5.86 -4.44
C GLY A 161 12.21 5.72 -4.02
N ILE A 162 11.39 5.01 -4.78
CA ILE A 162 9.96 4.84 -4.47
C ILE A 162 9.51 3.39 -4.61
N HIS A 163 8.41 3.07 -3.92
CA HIS A 163 7.77 1.76 -3.97
C HIS A 163 6.66 1.72 -5.02
N GLY A 164 6.37 0.52 -5.50
CA GLY A 164 5.26 0.21 -6.39
C GLY A 164 4.36 -0.85 -5.77
N ALA A 165 3.06 -0.73 -6.03
CA ALA A 165 2.07 -1.75 -5.75
C ALA A 165 1.16 -1.95 -6.97
N ALA A 166 0.64 -3.16 -7.15
CA ALA A 166 -0.25 -3.47 -8.25
C ALA A 166 -1.26 -4.57 -7.95
N LEU A 167 -2.36 -4.58 -8.71
CA LEU A 167 -3.28 -5.72 -8.81
C LEU A 167 -2.86 -6.57 -10.01
N LEU A 168 -2.48 -7.81 -9.73
CA LEU A 168 -2.04 -8.79 -10.70
C LEU A 168 -3.15 -9.83 -10.92
N SER A 169 -3.53 -10.02 -12.16
CA SER A 169 -4.48 -11.05 -12.59
C SER A 169 -3.76 -12.40 -12.78
N PRO A 170 -4.47 -13.55 -12.68
CA PRO A 170 -3.90 -14.88 -12.94
C PRO A 170 -3.25 -15.07 -14.32
N ASP A 171 -3.69 -14.29 -15.31
CA ASP A 171 -3.11 -14.28 -16.66
C ASP A 171 -1.79 -13.50 -16.78
N GLY A 172 -1.33 -12.89 -15.68
CA GLY A 172 -0.11 -12.09 -15.60
C GLY A 172 -0.29 -10.62 -15.94
N SER A 173 -1.51 -10.17 -16.26
CA SER A 173 -1.77 -8.75 -16.52
C SER A 173 -1.79 -7.92 -15.23
N LEU A 174 -1.20 -6.72 -15.28
CA LEU A 174 -1.31 -5.73 -14.20
C LEU A 174 -2.48 -4.80 -14.48
N ARG A 175 -3.59 -4.95 -13.73
CA ARG A 175 -4.78 -4.11 -13.94
C ARG A 175 -4.57 -2.67 -13.48
N LEU A 176 -3.87 -2.51 -12.36
CA LEU A 176 -3.71 -1.23 -11.69
C LEU A 176 -2.32 -1.17 -11.06
N VAL A 177 -1.61 -0.07 -11.26
CA VAL A 177 -0.28 0.17 -10.66
C VAL A 177 -0.26 1.55 -10.02
N ARG A 178 0.30 1.65 -8.81
CA ARG A 178 0.55 2.91 -8.12
C ARG A 178 1.94 2.96 -7.51
N GLU A 179 2.50 4.16 -7.50
CA GLU A 179 3.80 4.46 -6.92
C GLU A 179 3.65 5.42 -5.75
N ASP A 180 4.49 5.23 -4.72
CA ASP A 180 4.65 6.16 -3.62
C ASP A 180 5.99 5.95 -2.91
N ILE A 181 6.55 7.00 -2.30
CA ILE A 181 7.73 6.87 -1.45
C ILE A 181 7.47 5.93 -0.26
N GLY A 182 6.24 5.89 0.26
CA GLY A 182 5.80 4.95 1.27
C GLY A 182 5.19 3.67 0.67
N ARG A 183 5.72 2.50 1.02
CA ARG A 183 5.16 1.21 0.56
C ARG A 183 3.69 1.01 0.92
N HIS A 184 3.28 1.47 2.11
CA HIS A 184 1.90 1.40 2.57
C HIS A 184 0.99 2.30 1.73
N ASN A 185 1.42 3.54 1.49
CA ASN A 185 0.71 4.48 0.65
C ASN A 185 0.53 3.96 -0.78
N ALA A 186 1.54 3.27 -1.35
CA ALA A 186 1.41 2.67 -2.67
C ALA A 186 0.30 1.62 -2.72
N VAL A 187 0.21 0.76 -1.69
CA VAL A 187 -0.88 -0.22 -1.54
C VAL A 187 -2.22 0.47 -1.29
N ASP A 188 -2.26 1.49 -0.43
CA ASP A 188 -3.48 2.25 -0.16
C ASP A 188 -4.02 2.93 -1.43
N LYS A 189 -3.15 3.51 -2.28
CA LYS A 189 -3.57 4.04 -3.58
C LYS A 189 -4.16 2.97 -4.48
N VAL A 190 -3.57 1.77 -4.53
CA VAL A 190 -4.12 0.65 -5.32
C VAL A 190 -5.51 0.25 -4.81
N ILE A 191 -5.65 0.00 -3.52
CA ILE A 191 -6.91 -0.43 -2.92
C ILE A 191 -7.97 0.67 -3.05
N GLY A 192 -7.61 1.92 -2.79
CA GLY A 192 -8.53 3.05 -2.87
C GLY A 192 -9.02 3.33 -4.29
N ALA A 193 -8.15 3.22 -5.31
CA ALA A 193 -8.56 3.29 -6.70
C ALA A 193 -9.57 2.19 -7.06
N ALA A 194 -9.33 0.95 -6.61
CA ALA A 194 -10.26 -0.16 -6.83
C ALA A 194 -11.58 0.02 -6.07
N LEU A 195 -11.54 0.57 -4.85
CA LEU A 195 -12.72 0.89 -4.06
C LEU A 195 -13.58 1.96 -4.75
N LEU A 196 -12.94 3.00 -5.28
CA LEU A 196 -13.61 4.07 -6.05
C LEU A 196 -14.23 3.57 -7.35
N ALA A 197 -13.63 2.54 -7.96
CA ALA A 197 -14.18 1.87 -9.15
C ALA A 197 -15.32 0.89 -8.83
N GLY A 198 -15.54 0.56 -7.55
CA GLY A 198 -16.56 -0.40 -7.12
C GLY A 198 -16.12 -1.87 -7.26
N ASP A 199 -14.82 -2.13 -7.34
CA ASP A 199 -14.27 -3.46 -7.62
C ASP A 199 -14.01 -4.30 -6.35
N VAL A 200 -14.08 -3.70 -5.16
CA VAL A 200 -13.86 -4.42 -3.89
C VAL A 200 -15.11 -5.27 -3.56
N PRO A 201 -14.98 -6.57 -3.22
CA PRO A 201 -13.75 -7.29 -2.88
C PRO A 201 -12.92 -7.75 -4.09
N LEU A 202 -11.59 -7.72 -3.93
CA LEU A 202 -10.60 -7.97 -4.99
C LEU A 202 -10.17 -9.44 -5.05
N GLY A 203 -11.12 -10.36 -4.91
CA GLY A 203 -10.85 -11.81 -4.84
C GLY A 203 -10.39 -12.45 -6.16
N GLY A 204 -10.44 -11.73 -7.28
CA GLY A 204 -9.95 -12.21 -8.57
C GLY A 204 -8.46 -11.97 -8.82
N GLU A 205 -7.77 -11.31 -7.88
CA GLU A 205 -6.48 -10.68 -8.13
C GLU A 205 -5.52 -10.93 -6.96
N ALA A 206 -4.21 -10.86 -7.23
CA ALA A 206 -3.16 -10.82 -6.23
C ALA A 206 -2.66 -9.38 -6.03
N LEU A 207 -2.31 -9.03 -4.79
CA LEU A 207 -1.59 -7.79 -4.50
C LEU A 207 -0.09 -8.03 -4.68
N LEU A 208 0.53 -7.30 -5.60
CA LEU A 208 1.97 -7.31 -5.83
C LEU A 208 2.60 -6.05 -5.23
N THR A 209 3.70 -6.18 -4.48
CA THR A 209 4.46 -5.04 -3.93
C THR A 209 5.96 -5.17 -4.19
N SER A 210 6.60 -4.05 -4.55
CA SER A 210 8.07 -3.97 -4.70
C SER A 210 8.84 -3.97 -3.37
N SER A 211 8.13 -4.08 -2.24
CA SER A 211 8.68 -3.90 -0.90
C SER A 211 8.75 -5.21 -0.09
N ARG A 212 9.03 -5.09 1.22
CA ARG A 212 8.88 -6.18 2.20
C ARG A 212 7.42 -6.34 2.59
N ALA A 213 6.98 -7.56 2.88
CA ALA A 213 5.65 -7.79 3.45
C ALA A 213 5.66 -7.61 4.98
N SER A 214 5.07 -6.51 5.46
CA SER A 214 4.80 -6.31 6.89
C SER A 214 3.37 -6.74 7.24
N PHE A 215 3.09 -6.97 8.53
CA PHE A 215 1.75 -7.22 9.06
C PHE A 215 0.70 -6.28 8.45
N GLU A 216 0.96 -4.97 8.45
CA GLU A 216 0.04 -3.96 7.88
C GLU A 216 -0.28 -4.16 6.39
N LEU A 217 0.64 -4.70 5.58
CA LEU A 217 0.36 -4.95 4.16
C LEU A 217 -0.51 -6.20 3.99
N VAL A 218 -0.31 -7.21 4.84
CA VAL A 218 -1.20 -8.38 4.89
C VAL A 218 -2.59 -7.96 5.35
N GLN A 219 -2.69 -7.14 6.40
CA GLN A 219 -3.96 -6.56 6.86
C GLN A 219 -4.69 -5.83 5.72
N LYS A 220 -4.00 -4.93 5.02
CA LYS A 220 -4.57 -4.19 3.88
C LYS A 220 -5.11 -5.14 2.80
N ALA A 221 -4.36 -6.18 2.45
CA ALA A 221 -4.79 -7.19 1.48
C ALA A 221 -6.05 -7.95 1.95
N VAL A 222 -6.03 -8.45 3.19
CA VAL A 222 -7.16 -9.19 3.78
C VAL A 222 -8.41 -8.33 3.86
N MET A 223 -8.28 -7.08 4.33
CA MET A 223 -9.39 -6.14 4.41
C MET A 223 -10.03 -5.87 3.05
N ALA A 224 -9.24 -5.87 1.96
CA ALA A 224 -9.72 -5.70 0.58
C ALA A 224 -10.21 -7.00 -0.09
N GLY A 225 -10.22 -8.13 0.64
CA GLY A 225 -10.62 -9.43 0.11
C GLY A 225 -9.61 -10.06 -0.86
N ILE A 226 -8.36 -9.61 -0.84
CA ILE A 226 -7.29 -10.13 -1.70
C ILE A 226 -6.74 -11.43 -1.10
N GLY A 227 -6.79 -12.51 -1.88
CA GLY A 227 -6.38 -13.85 -1.42
C GLY A 227 -4.87 -14.11 -1.46
N MET A 228 -4.09 -13.27 -2.14
CA MET A 228 -2.65 -13.46 -2.33
C MET A 228 -1.87 -12.14 -2.25
N LEU A 229 -0.78 -12.13 -1.47
CA LEU A 229 0.20 -11.04 -1.42
C LEU A 229 1.55 -11.54 -1.91
N ILE A 230 2.08 -10.89 -2.94
CA ILE A 230 3.37 -11.16 -3.56
C ILE A 230 4.32 -10.01 -3.23
N ALA A 231 5.38 -10.30 -2.49
CA ALA A 231 6.42 -9.33 -2.15
C ALA A 231 7.73 -9.65 -2.87
N VAL A 232 8.37 -8.60 -3.41
CA VAL A 232 9.72 -8.70 -3.99
C VAL A 232 10.77 -9.01 -2.91
N SER A 233 10.55 -8.56 -1.67
CA SER A 233 11.47 -8.76 -0.55
C SER A 233 10.90 -9.69 0.52
N ALA A 234 11.58 -9.77 1.67
CA ALA A 234 11.24 -10.67 2.78
C ALA A 234 9.92 -10.28 3.47
N PRO A 235 9.15 -11.25 3.98
CA PRO A 235 8.10 -11.00 4.96
C PRO A 235 8.65 -10.90 6.40
N SER A 236 7.94 -10.21 7.30
CA SER A 236 8.18 -10.29 8.75
C SER A 236 7.49 -11.50 9.38
N SER A 237 7.95 -11.96 10.55
CA SER A 237 7.32 -13.08 11.28
C SER A 237 5.82 -12.88 11.50
N LEU A 238 5.42 -11.70 11.98
CA LEU A 238 4.01 -11.37 12.21
C LEU A 238 3.18 -11.29 10.91
N ALA A 239 3.82 -11.05 9.77
CA ALA A 239 3.13 -11.08 8.47
C ALA A 239 2.82 -12.52 8.06
N VAL A 240 3.79 -13.42 8.26
CA VAL A 240 3.62 -14.86 8.02
C VAL A 240 2.52 -15.44 8.91
N GLU A 241 2.55 -15.11 10.21
CA GLU A 241 1.54 -15.53 11.18
C GLU A 241 0.14 -15.05 10.78
N LEU A 242 -0.02 -13.75 10.50
CA LEU A 242 -1.31 -13.22 10.06
C LEU A 242 -1.79 -13.87 8.75
N ALA A 243 -0.91 -14.08 7.78
CA ALA A 243 -1.29 -14.69 6.51
C ALA A 243 -1.76 -16.14 6.69
N ALA A 244 -1.06 -16.92 7.53
CA ALA A 244 -1.48 -18.27 7.89
C ALA A 244 -2.84 -18.29 8.60
N GLU A 245 -3.06 -17.39 9.56
CA GLU A 245 -4.30 -17.33 10.34
C GLU A 245 -5.52 -16.83 9.55
N THR A 246 -5.30 -16.02 8.51
CA THR A 246 -6.36 -15.51 7.63
C THR A 246 -6.57 -16.37 6.39
N GLY A 247 -5.70 -17.35 6.15
CA GLY A 247 -5.71 -18.17 4.94
C GLY A 247 -5.26 -17.42 3.68
N LEU A 248 -4.54 -16.30 3.83
CA LEU A 248 -3.95 -15.55 2.72
C LEU A 248 -2.70 -16.27 2.21
N THR A 249 -2.52 -16.32 0.89
CA THR A 249 -1.29 -16.82 0.27
C THR A 249 -0.21 -15.75 0.31
N LEU A 250 0.86 -15.99 1.08
CA LEU A 250 1.96 -15.04 1.22
C LEU A 250 3.20 -15.54 0.49
N ILE A 251 3.67 -14.74 -0.47
CA ILE A 251 4.86 -15.01 -1.27
C ILE A 251 5.88 -13.90 -1.02
N GLY A 252 7.14 -14.29 -0.80
CA GLY A 252 8.25 -13.36 -0.60
C GLY A 252 9.49 -13.75 -1.40
N PHE A 253 10.46 -12.83 -1.46
CA PHE A 253 11.69 -13.00 -2.26
C PHE A 253 11.42 -13.29 -3.74
N THR A 254 10.34 -12.74 -4.28
CA THR A 254 9.93 -12.96 -5.67
C THR A 254 10.89 -12.27 -6.63
N ARG A 255 11.50 -13.05 -7.52
CA ARG A 255 12.47 -12.63 -8.53
C ARG A 255 12.45 -13.61 -9.71
N ASP A 256 13.19 -13.29 -10.77
CA ASP A 256 13.16 -13.96 -12.08
C ASP A 256 13.20 -15.49 -12.04
N HIS A 257 13.88 -16.10 -11.05
CA HIS A 257 14.08 -17.55 -10.97
C HIS A 257 13.42 -18.21 -9.75
N GLY A 258 12.52 -17.51 -9.05
CA GLY A 258 11.73 -18.14 -8.01
C GLY A 258 11.25 -17.21 -6.91
N PHE A 259 10.57 -17.83 -5.95
CA PHE A 259 9.96 -17.19 -4.80
C PHE A 259 9.88 -18.19 -3.64
N ASN A 260 9.62 -17.66 -2.44
CA ASN A 260 9.34 -18.47 -1.26
C ASN A 260 7.85 -18.33 -0.91
N LEU A 261 7.18 -19.46 -0.78
CA LEU A 261 5.81 -19.54 -0.29
C LEU A 261 5.81 -19.69 1.23
N TYR A 262 5.09 -18.82 1.94
CA TYR A 262 5.01 -18.81 3.41
C TYR A 262 3.68 -19.31 3.96
N SER A 263 2.60 -19.20 3.18
CA SER A 263 1.25 -19.66 3.53
C SER A 263 0.39 -19.81 2.27
N GLY A 264 -0.74 -20.53 2.36
CA GLY A 264 -1.75 -20.61 1.30
C GLY A 264 -1.26 -21.28 0.00
N ALA A 265 -0.61 -22.43 0.11
CA ALA A 265 -0.05 -23.20 -1.02
C ALA A 265 -1.08 -23.58 -2.07
N ASP A 266 -2.33 -23.77 -1.65
CA ASP A 266 -3.47 -24.16 -2.48
C ASP A 266 -3.73 -23.23 -3.66
N ARG A 267 -3.28 -21.97 -3.60
CA ARG A 267 -3.44 -20.98 -4.68
C ARG A 267 -2.28 -20.94 -5.68
N VAL A 268 -1.26 -21.78 -5.53
CA VAL A 268 -0.12 -21.84 -6.46
C VAL A 268 -0.12 -23.20 -7.13
N ILE A 269 -0.24 -23.22 -8.46
CA ILE A 269 -0.32 -24.46 -9.23
C ILE A 269 0.95 -25.28 -9.01
N GLY A 270 0.78 -26.53 -8.60
CA GLY A 270 1.90 -27.47 -8.36
C GLY A 270 2.57 -27.35 -6.99
N ALA A 271 2.14 -26.42 -6.12
CA ALA A 271 2.54 -26.42 -4.73
C ALA A 271 1.80 -27.52 -3.94
N ALA A 272 2.49 -28.15 -2.99
CA ALA A 272 1.97 -29.21 -2.14
C ALA A 272 1.44 -28.68 -0.80
#